data_AF-A0A5E6YID8-F1
#
_entry.id   AF-A0A5E6YID8-F1
#
_cell.length_a   1.000
_cell.length_b   1.000
_cell.length_c   1.000
_cell.angle_alpha   90.00
_cell.angle_beta   90.00
_cell.angle_gamma   90.00
#
_symmetry.space_group_name_H-M   'P 1'
#
loop_
_entity.id
_entity.type
_entity.pdbx_description
1 polymer ?
#
loop_
_entity_poly.entity_id
_entity_poly.type
_entity_poly.pdbx_seq_one_letter_code
_entity_poly.pdbx_strand_id
1 'polypeptide(L)'
;MSCILTNAQWQLLVTLCFLRGEAQLALAEKLLHGSLAPSEIDELCELISNEFLMSGIEESFEPNSYGLELELLLDAVNRGSSADVDGL
;
A
#
# COMPACT_ATOMS: atom_id res chain seq x y z
N MET A 1 -17.09 -1.24 5.20
CA MET A 1 -15.88 -2.06 5.04
C MET A 1 -14.76 -1.27 5.68
N SER A 2 -14.31 -1.71 6.85
CA SER A 2 -13.37 -0.94 7.67
C SER A 2 -11.97 -1.18 7.13
N CYS A 3 -11.32 -0.13 6.66
CA CYS A 3 -9.94 -0.12 6.19
C CYS A 3 -9.06 -0.90 7.18
N ILE A 4 -8.41 -1.98 6.71
CA ILE A 4 -7.59 -2.88 7.53
C ILE A 4 -6.29 -2.18 8.01
N LEU A 5 -5.98 -1.03 7.43
CA LEU A 5 -4.75 -0.30 7.68
C LEU A 5 -4.76 0.39 9.04
N THR A 6 -3.64 0.26 9.74
CA THR A 6 -3.36 1.06 10.93
C THR A 6 -3.14 2.53 10.56
N ASN A 7 -3.24 3.43 11.54
CA ASN A 7 -3.02 4.85 11.31
C ASN A 7 -1.62 5.13 10.74
N ALA A 8 -0.60 4.42 11.22
CA ALA A 8 0.78 4.51 10.71
C ALA A 8 0.87 4.12 9.23
N GLN A 9 0.32 2.96 8.86
CA GLN A 9 0.29 2.49 7.48
C GLN A 9 -0.47 3.47 6.56
N TRP A 10 -1.59 4.02 7.03
CA TRP A 10 -2.34 5.02 6.29
C TRP A 10 -1.51 6.29 6.04
N GLN A 11 -0.83 6.81 7.07
CA GLN A 11 0.04 7.98 6.91
C GLN A 11 1.18 7.70 5.93
N LEU A 12 1.76 6.50 5.98
CA LEU A 12 2.81 6.09 5.06
C LEU A 12 2.29 6.05 3.61
N LEU A 13 1.16 5.40 3.38
CA LEU A 13 0.51 5.31 2.07
C LEU A 13 0.19 6.68 1.48
N VAL A 14 -0.45 7.55 2.26
CA VAL A 14 -0.80 8.92 1.83
C VAL A 14 0.46 9.71 1.48
N THR A 15 1.53 9.55 2.26
CA THR A 15 2.82 10.21 1.99
C THR A 15 3.40 9.75 0.66
N LEU A 16 3.44 8.44 0.40
CA LEU A 16 3.93 7.88 -0.85
C LEU A 16 3.11 8.32 -2.05
N CYS A 17 1.78 8.30 -1.90
CA CYS A 17 0.86 8.74 -2.93
C CYS A 17 1.02 10.24 -3.22
N PHE A 18 1.16 11.06 -2.17
CA PHE A 18 1.40 12.50 -2.29
C PHE A 18 2.73 12.80 -3.01
N LEU A 19 3.79 12.06 -2.72
CA LEU A 19 5.09 12.21 -3.38
C LEU A 19 5.05 11.84 -4.87
N ARG A 20 4.14 10.93 -5.26
CA ARG A 20 3.99 10.50 -6.66
C ARG A 20 3.06 11.39 -7.47
N GLY A 21 1.96 11.86 -6.88
CA GLY A 21 1.07 12.84 -7.50
C GLY A 21 -0.40 12.69 -7.11
N GLU A 22 -1.23 13.61 -7.63
CA GLU A 22 -2.67 13.69 -7.33
C GLU A 22 -3.43 12.42 -7.72
N ALA A 23 -3.00 11.73 -8.78
CA ALA A 23 -3.65 10.49 -9.24
C ALA A 23 -3.52 9.36 -8.20
N GLN A 24 -2.33 9.14 -7.66
CA GLN A 24 -2.07 8.15 -6.61
C GLN A 24 -2.74 8.54 -5.30
N LEU A 25 -2.81 9.84 -5.00
CA LEU A 25 -3.52 10.33 -3.81
C LEU A 25 -5.02 9.99 -3.89
N ALA A 26 -5.63 10.13 -5.06
CA ALA A 26 -7.03 9.72 -5.27
C ALA A 26 -7.23 8.21 -5.10
N LEU A 27 -6.23 7.38 -5.42
CA LEU A 27 -6.27 5.94 -5.12
C LEU A 27 -6.28 5.70 -3.61
N ALA A 28 -5.40 6.35 -2.85
CA ALA A 28 -5.41 6.22 -1.39
C ALA A 28 -6.79 6.58 -0.79
N GLU A 29 -7.42 7.66 -1.24
CA GLU A 29 -8.79 8.01 -0.81
C GLU A 29 -9.80 6.92 -1.16
N LYS A 30 -9.80 6.43 -2.41
CA LYS A 30 -10.68 5.32 -2.82
C LYS A 30 -10.52 4.08 -1.93
N LEU A 31 -9.32 3.83 -1.40
CA LEU A 31 -9.01 2.68 -0.56
C LEU A 31 -9.73 2.80 0.78
N LEU A 32 -9.72 4.00 1.35
CA LEU A 32 -10.47 4.34 2.56
C LEU A 32 -11.98 4.13 2.38
N HIS A 33 -12.47 4.44 1.18
CA HIS A 33 -13.88 4.26 0.82
C HIS A 33 -14.21 2.82 0.39
N GLY A 34 -13.23 1.93 0.27
CA GLY A 34 -13.41 0.56 -0.22
C GLY A 34 -13.91 0.51 -1.67
N SER A 35 -13.56 1.51 -2.47
CA SER A 35 -14.03 1.68 -3.85
C SER A 35 -12.94 1.44 -4.90
N LEU A 36 -11.79 0.88 -4.50
CA LEU A 36 -10.69 0.57 -5.41
C LEU A 36 -11.02 -0.63 -6.30
N ALA A 37 -10.71 -0.50 -7.59
CA ALA A 37 -10.66 -1.63 -8.51
C ALA A 37 -9.41 -2.48 -8.25
N PRO A 38 -9.43 -3.80 -8.55
CA PRO A 38 -8.26 -4.66 -8.40
C PRO A 38 -7.04 -4.14 -9.16
N SER A 39 -7.23 -3.58 -10.36
CA SER A 39 -6.15 -2.95 -11.13
C SER A 39 -5.52 -1.74 -10.43
N GLU A 40 -6.33 -0.97 -9.70
CA GLU A 40 -5.83 0.18 -8.94
C GLU A 40 -5.08 -0.28 -7.67
N ILE A 41 -5.44 -1.46 -7.14
CA ILE A 41 -4.75 -2.07 -6.00
C ILE A 41 -3.38 -2.56 -6.45
N ASP A 42 -3.30 -3.19 -7.63
CA ASP A 42 -2.04 -3.55 -8.27
C ASP A 42 -1.13 -2.30 -8.44
N GLU A 43 -1.69 -1.16 -8.87
CA GLU A 43 -0.92 0.09 -8.98
C GLU A 43 -0.37 0.57 -7.63
N LEU A 44 -1.16 0.54 -6.55
CA LEU A 44 -0.70 0.90 -5.21
C LEU A 44 0.37 -0.09 -4.70
N CYS A 45 0.16 -1.39 -4.92
CA CYS A 45 1.11 -2.44 -4.56
C CYS A 45 2.44 -2.27 -5.29
N GLU A 46 2.41 -1.98 -6.59
CA GLU A 46 3.60 -1.71 -7.39
C GLU A 46 4.35 -0.49 -6.86
N LEU A 47 3.64 0.58 -6.52
CA LEU A 47 4.19 1.81 -5.99
C LEU A 47 4.93 1.60 -4.66
N ILE A 48 4.31 0.86 -3.73
CA ILE A 48 4.92 0.51 -2.44
C ILE A 48 6.13 -0.41 -2.65
N SER A 49 6.02 -1.40 -3.53
CA SER A 49 7.10 -2.33 -3.84
C SER A 49 8.30 -1.63 -4.48
N ASN A 50 8.06 -0.66 -5.36
CA ASN A 50 9.10 0.14 -5.98
C ASN A 50 9.87 0.95 -4.93
N GLU A 51 9.15 1.58 -4.00
CA GLU A 51 9.75 2.32 -2.90
C GLU A 51 10.55 1.40 -1.97
N PHE A 52 10.04 0.21 -1.68
CA PHE A 52 10.76 -0.78 -0.88
C PHE A 52 12.10 -1.13 -1.54
N LEU A 53 12.12 -1.36 -2.85
CA LEU A 53 13.34 -1.67 -3.58
C LEU A 53 14.31 -0.48 -3.66
N MET A 54 13.82 0.76 -3.68
CA MET A 54 14.66 1.95 -3.79
C MET A 54 15.22 2.43 -2.45
N SER A 55 14.41 2.38 -1.39
CA SER A 55 14.69 3.03 -0.11
C SER A 55 14.52 2.09 1.10
N GLY A 56 13.85 0.95 0.92
CA GLY A 56 13.58 -0.03 1.98
C GLY A 56 14.66 -1.10 2.17
N ILE A 57 15.60 -1.23 1.23
CA ILE A 57 16.67 -2.24 1.27
C ILE A 57 18.02 -1.56 1.50
N GLU A 58 18.78 -2.04 2.48
CA GLU A 58 20.15 -1.57 2.74
C GLU A 58 21.17 -2.21 1.78
N GLU A 59 22.40 -1.70 1.77
CA GLU A 59 23.51 -2.28 0.99
C GLU A 59 23.78 -3.75 1.35
N SER A 60 23.37 -4.18 2.54
CA SER A 60 23.42 -5.57 3.01
C SER A 60 22.36 -6.48 2.36
N PHE A 61 21.51 -5.96 1.46
CA PHE A 61 20.34 -6.64 0.90
C PHE A 61 19.29 -7.05 1.94
N GLU A 62 19.34 -6.44 3.13
CA GLU A 62 18.36 -6.65 4.19
C GLU A 62 17.37 -5.47 4.21
N PRO A 63 16.09 -5.72 4.52
CA PRO A 63 15.13 -4.65 4.71
C PRO A 63 15.49 -3.84 5.96
N ASN A 64 15.57 -2.51 5.81
CA ASN A 64 15.68 -1.63 6.97
C ASN A 64 14.32 -1.49 7.68
N SER A 65 14.29 -0.73 8.78
CA SER A 65 13.05 -0.46 9.51
C SER A 65 11.95 0.14 8.62
N TYR A 66 12.29 0.99 7.66
CA TYR A 66 11.33 1.56 6.71
C TYR A 66 10.85 0.52 5.69
N GLY A 67 11.74 -0.35 5.20
CA GLY A 67 11.39 -1.47 4.35
C GLY A 67 10.41 -2.43 5.01
N LEU A 68 10.62 -2.75 6.28
CA LEU A 68 9.67 -3.53 7.08
C LEU A 68 8.28 -2.88 7.16
N GLU A 69 8.20 -1.55 7.35
CA GLU A 69 6.92 -0.83 7.36
C GLU A 69 6.23 -0.85 5.99
N LEU A 70 7.00 -0.72 4.90
CA LEU A 70 6.49 -0.81 3.52
C LEU A 70 5.97 -2.22 3.21
N GLU A 71 6.66 -3.26 3.65
CA GLU A 71 6.24 -4.65 3.44
C GLU A 71 4.93 -4.95 4.19
N LEU A 72 4.82 -4.47 5.43
CA LEU A 72 3.57 -4.55 6.21
C LEU A 72 2.43 -3.76 5.56
N LEU A 73 2.74 -2.58 5.00
CA LEU A 73 1.76 -1.77 4.26
C LEU A 73 1.28 -2.51 3.00
N LEU A 74 2.21 -3.10 2.24
CA LEU A 74 1.93 -3.86 1.03
C LEU A 74 1.01 -5.06 1.33
N ASP A 75 1.31 -5.83 2.37
CA ASP A 75 0.46 -6.95 2.82
C ASP A 75 -0.95 -6.45 3.21
N ALA A 76 -1.05 -5.33 3.92
CA ALA A 76 -2.34 -4.77 4.33
C ALA A 76 -3.19 -4.29 3.13
N VAL A 77 -2.57 -3.63 2.14
CA VAL A 77 -3.24 -3.20 0.90
C VAL A 77 -3.72 -4.42 0.11
N ASN A 78 -2.87 -5.44 -0.03
CA ASN A 78 -3.20 -6.66 -0.76
C ASN A 78 -4.31 -7.49 -0.06
N ARG A 79 -4.29 -7.58 1.27
CA ARG A 79 -5.36 -8.21 2.06
C ARG A 79 -6.67 -7.45 1.98
N GLY A 80 -6.62 -6.12 1.92
CA GLY A 80 -7.81 -5.28 1.72
C GLY A 80 -8.58 -5.61 0.44
N SER A 81 -7.89 -6.04 -0.61
CA SER A 81 -8.50 -6.53 -1.86
C SER A 81 -9.12 -7.92 -1.77
N SER A 82 -8.59 -8.75 -0.87
CA SER A 82 -8.88 -10.19 -0.82
C SER A 82 -10.18 -10.50 -0.07
N ALA A 83 -10.85 -9.48 0.48
CA ALA A 83 -12.12 -9.62 1.18
C ALA A 83 -13.31 -9.68 0.22
N ASP A 84 -13.30 -10.59 -0.76
CA ASP A 84 -14.50 -11.17 -1.40
C ASP A 84 -14.11 -12.25 -2.43
N VAL A 85 -13.75 -13.44 -1.96
CA VAL A 85 -14.01 -14.73 -2.63
C VAL A 85 -14.12 -15.83 -1.58
N ASP A 86 -15.09 -15.69 -0.67
CA ASP A 86 -15.76 -16.86 -0.09
C ASP A 86 -17.22 -16.80 -0.53
N GLY A 87 -17.41 -17.03 -1.83
CA GLY A 87 -18.69 -17.36 -2.42
C GLY A 87 -18.64 -18.81 -2.86
N LEU A 88 -19.12 -19.73 -2.02
CA LEU A 88 -20.16 -20.73 -2.32
C LEU A 88 -20.43 -21.67 -1.14
#